data_AF-A0A2G9UDT7-F1
#
_entry.id   AF-A0A2G9UDT7-F1
#
_cell.length_a   1.000
_cell.length_b   1.000
_cell.length_c   1.000
_cell.angle_alpha   90.00
_cell.angle_beta   90.00
_cell.angle_gamma   90.00
#
_symmetry.space_group_name_H-M   'P 1'
#
loop_
_entity.id
_entity.type
_entity.pdbx_description
1 polymer ?
#
loop_
_entity_poly.entity_id
_entity_poly.type
_entity_poly.pdbx_seq_one_letter_code
_entity_poly.pdbx_strand_id
1 'polypeptide(L)'
;MEAETSAMSTEAMSLSTEEMAMTTEEMSMTTEATAMTTETTSTVASTTPFFDPISEEIRTNITNMHNYRRSRLAQGMVPNGATGKKLPAGANINELSYSTDLEHDAQAYANTCPSSGSSETSRNGQGENFATISSSEAHSYQVAIFRVRFSVTFVFSVIHFVCTYSDVQAIQSFWRVIHYNNINEKMMFTDALSQRTDMLQFTQMAWASTTHVGCGVKLCNGNYVVVCRYNPGGNTVNEKIYNVGPKCSQCVSCTTSYLYQGLCTEDYIYVPTN
;
A
#
# COMPACT_ATOMS: atom_id res chain seq x y z
N MET A 1 35.05 0.55 -55.90
CA MET A 1 35.06 -0.81 -56.47
C MET A 1 36.23 -1.51 -55.77
N GLU A 2 35.89 -2.52 -54.98
CA GLU A 2 36.75 -3.50 -54.29
C GLU A 2 37.77 -3.04 -53.23
N ALA A 3 37.49 -3.44 -51.98
CA ALA A 3 38.43 -4.02 -51.02
C ALA A 3 37.56 -4.45 -49.80
N GLU A 4 37.15 -5.71 -49.72
CA GLU A 4 37.86 -6.86 -49.14
C GLU A 4 37.11 -7.32 -47.87
N THR A 5 36.60 -8.52 -48.00
CA THR A 5 35.96 -9.37 -47.00
C THR A 5 36.91 -9.74 -45.86
N SER A 6 36.46 -9.60 -44.61
CA SER A 6 37.03 -10.34 -43.49
C SER A 6 35.91 -11.05 -42.75
N ALA A 7 35.91 -12.38 -42.88
CA ALA A 7 35.13 -13.29 -42.08
C ALA A 7 35.89 -13.56 -40.76
N MET A 8 35.21 -13.48 -39.62
CA MET A 8 35.71 -13.99 -38.36
C MET A 8 34.76 -15.05 -37.83
N SER A 9 35.34 -16.22 -37.61
CA SER A 9 34.75 -17.50 -37.28
C SER A 9 34.35 -17.62 -35.80
N THR A 10 33.20 -18.26 -35.60
CA THR A 10 32.82 -19.24 -34.55
C THR A 10 33.56 -19.24 -33.20
N GLU A 11 32.79 -19.18 -32.12
CA GLU A 11 32.62 -20.36 -31.24
C GLU A 11 31.33 -20.25 -30.41
N ALA A 12 30.53 -21.31 -30.48
CA ALA A 12 29.30 -21.50 -29.72
C ALA A 12 29.66 -22.20 -28.40
N MET A 13 29.19 -21.65 -27.28
CA MET A 13 29.38 -22.25 -25.97
C MET A 13 28.30 -23.32 -25.76
N SER A 14 28.72 -24.58 -25.75
CA SER A 14 27.88 -25.76 -25.53
C SER A 14 27.44 -25.85 -24.07
N LEU A 15 26.14 -26.05 -23.86
CA LEU A 15 25.54 -26.39 -22.56
C LEU A 15 25.65 -27.91 -22.39
N SER A 16 26.43 -28.38 -21.41
CA SER A 16 26.47 -29.79 -21.03
C SER A 16 25.31 -30.11 -20.09
N THR A 17 24.42 -30.98 -20.55
CA THR A 17 23.45 -31.73 -19.75
C THR A 17 24.16 -32.84 -18.98
N GLU A 18 24.00 -32.87 -17.65
CA GLU A 18 24.18 -34.09 -16.87
C GLU A 18 22.99 -34.27 -15.93
N GLU A 19 22.18 -35.27 -16.28
CA GLU A 19 21.18 -35.91 -15.46
C GLU A 19 21.81 -37.23 -14.99
N MET A 20 21.80 -37.51 -13.68
CA MET A 20 21.97 -38.89 -13.20
C MET A 20 21.17 -39.12 -11.92
N ALA A 21 20.25 -40.06 -12.04
CA ALA A 21 19.35 -40.57 -11.03
C ALA A 21 20.08 -41.34 -9.91
N MET A 22 19.53 -41.36 -8.70
CA MET A 22 19.79 -42.43 -7.74
C MET A 22 18.66 -42.65 -6.72
N THR A 23 18.08 -43.85 -6.82
CA THR A 23 17.51 -44.74 -5.79
C THR A 23 16.27 -44.35 -4.98
N THR A 24 15.21 -45.10 -5.29
CA THR A 24 14.10 -45.49 -4.42
C THR A 24 14.57 -46.39 -3.26
N GLU A 25 14.22 -46.03 -2.03
CA GLU A 25 14.11 -46.98 -0.91
C GLU A 25 12.67 -46.96 -0.37
N GLU A 26 12.07 -48.16 -0.31
CA GLU A 26 10.84 -48.43 0.44
C GLU A 26 11.13 -48.31 1.94
N MET A 27 10.24 -47.65 2.69
CA MET A 27 10.16 -47.84 4.14
C MET A 27 8.75 -48.25 4.53
N SER A 28 8.69 -49.50 4.98
CA SER A 28 7.53 -50.26 5.46
C SER A 28 6.88 -49.65 6.70
N MET A 29 5.56 -49.83 6.78
CA MET A 29 4.69 -49.56 7.93
C MET A 29 5.22 -50.19 9.23
N THR A 30 5.16 -49.42 10.32
CA THR A 30 4.86 -49.95 11.66
C THR A 30 3.87 -49.00 12.36
N THR A 31 2.75 -49.59 12.77
CA THR A 31 1.67 -48.99 13.54
C THR A 31 1.96 -49.11 15.03
N GLU A 32 1.92 -48.01 15.78
CA GLU A 32 1.68 -48.05 17.23
C GLU A 32 0.56 -47.09 17.59
N ALA A 33 -0.52 -47.66 18.13
CA ALA A 33 -1.66 -46.95 18.66
C ALA A 33 -1.32 -46.40 20.05
N THR A 34 -1.45 -45.08 20.24
CA THR A 34 -1.52 -44.47 21.57
C THR A 34 -2.81 -43.69 21.70
N ALA A 35 -3.50 -43.94 22.81
CA ALA A 35 -4.88 -43.57 23.08
C ALA A 35 -5.07 -42.08 23.44
N MET A 36 -6.09 -41.49 22.82
CA MET A 36 -7.19 -40.72 23.40
C MET A 36 -6.88 -39.86 24.65
N THR A 37 -6.72 -38.55 24.44
CA THR A 37 -7.14 -37.53 25.41
C THR A 37 -8.16 -36.61 24.74
N THR A 38 -9.31 -36.47 25.39
CA THR A 38 -10.49 -35.73 24.95
C THR A 38 -10.28 -34.23 25.09
N GLU A 39 -10.11 -33.53 23.97
CA GLU A 39 -10.40 -32.09 23.91
C GLU A 39 -11.72 -31.84 23.20
N THR A 40 -12.54 -31.07 23.89
CA THR A 40 -13.94 -30.79 23.66
C THR A 40 -14.19 -30.27 22.25
N THR A 41 -14.96 -31.04 21.49
CA THR A 41 -15.44 -30.72 20.15
C THR A 41 -16.33 -29.47 20.23
N SER A 42 -15.80 -28.31 19.82
CA SER A 42 -16.59 -27.11 19.62
C SER A 42 -17.48 -27.31 18.39
N THR A 43 -18.77 -27.08 18.58
CA THR A 43 -19.85 -27.28 17.63
C THR A 43 -19.63 -26.52 16.32
N VAL A 44 -19.70 -27.25 15.21
CA VAL A 44 -19.71 -26.72 13.83
C VAL A 44 -20.89 -25.77 13.67
N ALA A 45 -20.61 -24.47 13.56
CA ALA A 45 -21.58 -23.45 13.19
C ALA A 45 -21.61 -23.28 11.65
N SER A 46 -22.83 -23.17 11.14
CA SER A 46 -23.21 -23.01 9.73
C SER A 46 -22.30 -22.05 8.94
N THR A 47 -21.57 -22.57 7.96
CA THR A 47 -20.71 -21.79 7.07
C THR A 47 -21.53 -21.18 5.93
N THR A 48 -22.21 -20.08 6.20
CA THR A 48 -22.33 -19.05 5.15
C THR A 48 -20.91 -18.52 4.89
N PRO A 49 -20.43 -18.42 3.64
CA PRO A 49 -19.10 -17.88 3.38
C PRO A 49 -19.01 -16.47 3.99
N PHE A 50 -18.07 -16.28 4.91
CA PHE A 50 -17.75 -14.96 5.45
C PHE A 50 -17.34 -14.07 4.26
N PHE A 51 -18.18 -13.10 3.91
CA PHE A 51 -17.86 -12.15 2.87
C PHE A 51 -16.80 -11.19 3.44
N ASP A 52 -15.55 -11.43 3.09
CA ASP A 52 -14.46 -10.49 3.33
C ASP A 52 -14.53 -9.37 2.27
N PRO A 53 -14.91 -8.13 2.65
CA PRO A 53 -15.00 -7.03 1.69
C PRO A 53 -13.63 -6.59 1.16
N ILE A 54 -12.53 -6.97 1.81
CA ILE A 54 -11.16 -6.59 1.47
C ILE A 54 -10.34 -7.84 1.19
N SER A 55 -10.39 -8.34 -0.06
CA SER A 55 -9.55 -9.46 -0.49
C SER A 55 -8.05 -9.13 -0.44
N GLU A 56 -7.21 -10.16 -0.51
CA GLU A 56 -5.75 -10.01 -0.53
C GLU A 56 -5.23 -9.11 -1.68
N GLU A 57 -5.90 -9.16 -2.82
CA GLU A 57 -5.63 -8.26 -3.95
C GLU A 57 -5.87 -6.79 -3.57
N ILE A 58 -6.95 -6.51 -2.82
CA ILE A 58 -7.27 -5.17 -2.35
C ILE A 58 -6.22 -4.70 -1.34
N ARG A 59 -5.83 -5.55 -0.37
CA ARG A 59 -4.78 -5.26 0.61
C ARG A 59 -3.47 -4.89 -0.08
N THR A 60 -3.05 -5.71 -1.05
CA THR A 60 -1.87 -5.47 -1.88
C THR A 60 -1.97 -4.12 -2.61
N ASN A 61 -3.12 -3.83 -3.24
CA ASN A 61 -3.31 -2.58 -3.96
C ASN A 61 -3.33 -1.35 -3.06
N ILE A 62 -3.88 -1.45 -1.85
CA ILE A 62 -3.83 -0.38 -0.83
C ILE A 62 -2.37 -0.06 -0.53
N THR A 63 -1.57 -1.07 -0.17
CA THR A 63 -0.15 -0.91 0.16
C THR A 63 0.64 -0.34 -1.00
N ASN A 64 0.47 -0.90 -2.21
CA ASN A 64 1.16 -0.45 -3.42
C ASN A 64 0.87 1.02 -3.73
N MET A 65 -0.38 1.46 -3.59
CA MET A 65 -0.78 2.84 -3.84
C MET A 65 -0.20 3.82 -2.80
N HIS A 66 -0.08 3.41 -1.54
CA HIS A 66 0.59 4.20 -0.52
C HIS A 66 2.09 4.29 -0.78
N ASN A 67 2.75 3.14 -0.98
CA ASN A 67 4.21 3.08 -1.17
C ASN A 67 4.65 3.76 -2.46
N TYR A 68 3.87 3.68 -3.54
CA TYR A 68 4.13 4.46 -4.76
C TYR A 68 4.18 5.97 -4.46
N ARG A 69 3.18 6.49 -3.75
CA ARG A 69 3.11 7.92 -3.39
C ARG A 69 4.25 8.34 -2.47
N ARG A 70 4.53 7.53 -1.45
CA ARG A 70 5.64 7.74 -0.50
C ARG A 70 7.00 7.70 -1.22
N SER A 71 7.20 6.78 -2.17
CA SER A 71 8.42 6.71 -2.98
C SER A 71 8.60 7.96 -3.85
N ARG A 72 7.52 8.46 -4.48
CA ARG A 72 7.57 9.73 -5.23
C ARG A 72 7.88 10.92 -4.32
N LEU A 73 7.36 10.92 -3.10
CA LEU A 73 7.65 11.94 -2.09
C LEU A 73 9.12 11.90 -1.66
N ALA A 74 9.65 10.71 -1.35
CA ALA A 74 11.05 10.51 -0.98
C ALA A 74 12.01 11.05 -2.06
N GLN A 75 11.62 10.89 -3.33
CA GLN A 75 12.37 11.39 -4.48
C GLN A 75 12.20 12.90 -4.76
N GLY A 76 11.40 13.64 -4.00
CA GLY A 76 11.12 15.05 -4.24
C GLY A 76 10.33 15.29 -5.53
N MET A 77 9.49 14.34 -5.94
CA MET A 77 8.76 14.38 -7.22
C MET A 77 7.30 14.81 -7.09
N VAL A 78 6.82 15.07 -5.87
CA VAL A 78 5.44 15.43 -5.56
C VAL A 78 5.27 16.96 -5.63
N PRO A 79 4.22 17.49 -6.28
CA PRO A 79 3.93 18.93 -6.29
C PRO A 79 3.71 19.51 -4.89
N ASN A 80 4.06 20.78 -4.69
CA ASN A 80 3.73 21.54 -3.49
C ASN A 80 2.73 22.67 -3.86
N GLY A 81 1.47 22.29 -4.01
CA GLY A 81 0.40 23.13 -4.54
C GLY A 81 0.54 23.41 -6.04
N ALA A 82 -0.32 24.29 -6.56
CA ALA A 82 -0.36 24.68 -7.97
C ALA A 82 0.75 25.68 -8.38
N THR A 83 1.83 25.78 -7.60
CA THR A 83 2.88 26.81 -7.73
C THR A 83 3.98 26.44 -8.73
N GLY A 84 3.99 25.19 -9.23
CA GLY A 84 5.11 24.63 -9.99
C GLY A 84 6.29 24.16 -9.14
N LYS A 85 6.30 24.47 -7.84
CA LYS A 85 7.27 23.89 -6.89
C LYS A 85 6.94 22.44 -6.56
N LYS A 86 7.97 21.68 -6.18
CA LYS A 86 7.84 20.33 -5.63
C LYS A 86 8.15 20.34 -4.13
N LEU A 87 7.63 19.34 -3.44
CA LEU A 87 8.02 19.04 -2.07
C LEU A 87 9.50 18.62 -2.04
N PRO A 88 10.24 18.99 -0.97
CA PRO A 88 11.62 18.55 -0.80
C PRO A 88 11.70 17.01 -0.71
N ALA A 89 12.82 16.44 -1.14
CA ALA A 89 13.08 15.00 -0.98
C ALA A 89 13.09 14.60 0.50
N GLY A 90 12.72 13.35 0.78
CA GLY A 90 12.59 12.81 2.13
C GLY A 90 13.64 11.73 2.42
N ALA A 91 14.38 11.91 3.51
CA ALA A 91 15.52 11.08 3.86
C ALA A 91 15.18 9.79 4.61
N ASN A 92 14.04 9.74 5.28
CA ASN A 92 13.68 8.72 6.27
C ASN A 92 12.24 8.17 6.10
N ILE A 93 11.71 8.17 4.88
CA ILE A 93 10.32 7.76 4.64
C ILE A 93 10.25 6.23 4.63
N ASN A 94 9.57 5.62 5.60
CA ASN A 94 9.44 4.17 5.67
C ASN A 94 8.54 3.58 4.57
N GLU A 95 8.86 2.37 4.11
CA GLU A 95 7.94 1.52 3.36
C GLU A 95 6.81 1.04 4.29
N LEU A 96 5.56 1.06 3.80
CA LEU A 96 4.42 0.56 4.56
C LEU A 96 4.19 -0.93 4.30
N SER A 97 3.87 -1.67 5.35
CA SER A 97 3.30 -3.01 5.32
C SER A 97 1.80 -2.97 5.60
N TYR A 98 1.05 -3.94 5.05
CA TYR A 98 -0.36 -4.07 5.39
C TYR A 98 -0.54 -4.73 6.75
N SER A 99 -1.47 -4.24 7.58
CA SER A 99 -1.80 -4.84 8.88
C SER A 99 -3.28 -5.23 8.93
N THR A 100 -3.54 -6.51 9.15
CA THR A 100 -4.89 -7.06 9.33
C THR A 100 -5.54 -6.58 10.64
N ASP A 101 -4.75 -6.29 11.66
CA ASP A 101 -5.25 -5.74 12.92
C ASP A 101 -5.78 -4.31 12.72
N LEU A 102 -5.03 -3.48 11.97
CA LEU A 102 -5.48 -2.14 11.58
C LEU A 102 -6.71 -2.19 10.66
N GLU A 103 -6.77 -3.16 9.75
CA GLU A 103 -7.97 -3.42 8.93
C GLU A 103 -9.17 -3.78 9.80
N HIS A 104 -9.00 -4.67 10.77
CA HIS A 104 -10.07 -5.06 11.68
C HIS A 104 -10.63 -3.85 12.43
N ASP A 105 -9.77 -3.00 12.99
CA ASP A 105 -10.18 -1.78 13.68
C ASP A 105 -10.86 -0.77 12.74
N ALA A 106 -10.32 -0.60 11.52
CA ALA A 106 -10.91 0.24 10.50
C ALA A 106 -12.29 -0.26 10.06
N GLN A 107 -12.43 -1.57 9.85
CA GLN A 107 -13.66 -2.22 9.42
C GLN A 107 -14.72 -2.18 10.52
N ALA A 108 -14.33 -2.39 11.78
CA ALA A 108 -15.22 -2.23 12.93
C ALA A 108 -15.82 -0.83 12.97
N TYR A 109 -15.02 0.22 12.75
CA TYR A 109 -15.53 1.59 12.68
C TYR A 109 -16.41 1.82 11.44
N ALA A 110 -15.98 1.39 10.25
CA ALA A 110 -16.75 1.52 9.00
C ALA A 110 -18.12 0.83 9.09
N ASN A 111 -18.20 -0.31 9.77
CA ASN A 111 -19.44 -1.06 10.00
C ASN A 111 -20.49 -0.29 10.81
N THR A 112 -20.09 0.73 11.57
CA THR A 112 -21.03 1.62 12.29
C THR A 112 -21.69 2.66 11.37
N CYS A 113 -21.31 2.69 10.09
CA CYS A 113 -21.77 3.66 9.10
C CYS A 113 -21.65 5.13 9.56
N PRO A 114 -20.46 5.56 10.03
CA PRO A 114 -20.25 6.92 10.52
C PRO A 114 -20.27 7.93 9.36
N SER A 115 -20.61 9.18 9.67
CA SER A 115 -20.59 10.31 8.72
C SER A 115 -19.26 11.06 8.70
N SER A 116 -18.32 10.71 9.58
CA SER A 116 -17.01 11.35 9.70
C SER A 116 -15.97 10.40 10.30
N GLY A 117 -14.71 10.83 10.29
CA GLY A 117 -13.65 10.14 11.02
C GLY A 117 -13.92 10.02 12.53
N SER A 118 -13.31 9.03 13.17
CA SER A 118 -13.47 8.76 14.61
C SER A 118 -12.80 9.85 15.47
N SER A 119 -13.01 9.87 16.79
CA SER A 119 -12.19 10.71 17.67
C SER A 119 -10.75 10.17 17.71
N GLU A 120 -9.72 11.02 17.82
CA GLU A 120 -8.34 10.56 17.98
C GLU A 120 -8.14 9.72 19.25
N THR A 121 -8.82 10.10 20.34
CA THR A 121 -8.76 9.41 21.63
C THR A 121 -9.29 7.97 21.58
N SER A 122 -10.09 7.62 20.58
CA SER A 122 -10.64 6.27 20.44
C SER A 122 -9.76 5.33 19.59
N ARG A 123 -8.57 5.77 19.18
CA ARG A 123 -7.74 5.07 18.18
C ARG A 123 -6.48 4.42 18.76
N ASN A 124 -6.26 4.52 20.07
CA ASN A 124 -5.07 3.98 20.74
C ASN A 124 -3.74 4.37 20.04
N GLY A 125 -3.62 5.64 19.63
CA GLY A 125 -2.42 6.15 18.94
C GLY A 125 -2.37 5.89 17.42
N GLN A 126 -3.37 5.23 16.83
CA GLN A 126 -3.47 5.07 15.39
C GLN A 126 -3.91 6.35 14.68
N GLY A 127 -3.34 6.59 13.50
CA GLY A 127 -3.83 7.58 12.55
C GLY A 127 -5.14 7.15 11.88
N GLU A 128 -5.81 8.07 11.19
CA GLU A 128 -6.99 7.74 10.38
C GLU A 128 -7.14 8.65 9.17
N ASN A 129 -7.48 8.05 8.03
CA ASN A 129 -8.11 8.74 6.91
C ASN A 129 -9.52 8.21 6.68
N PHE A 130 -10.45 9.10 6.36
CA PHE A 130 -11.87 8.81 6.18
C PHE A 130 -12.38 9.39 4.86
N ALA A 131 -13.10 8.58 4.07
CA ALA A 131 -13.81 9.03 2.89
C ALA A 131 -15.22 8.44 2.82
N THR A 132 -16.10 9.19 2.16
CA THR A 132 -17.42 8.72 1.72
C THR A 132 -17.45 8.81 0.20
N ILE A 133 -17.68 7.69 -0.48
CA ILE A 133 -17.73 7.59 -1.94
C ILE A 133 -19.12 7.12 -2.35
N SER A 134 -19.78 7.80 -3.28
CA SER A 134 -21.12 7.39 -3.67
C SER A 134 -21.11 6.03 -4.36
N SER A 135 -22.12 5.18 -4.11
CA SER A 135 -22.22 3.90 -4.80
C SER A 135 -22.51 4.02 -6.30
N SER A 136 -22.96 5.20 -6.76
CA SER A 136 -23.06 5.50 -8.19
C SER A 136 -21.72 5.86 -8.83
N GLU A 137 -20.73 6.29 -8.03
CA GLU A 137 -19.37 6.59 -8.49
C GLU A 137 -18.48 5.34 -8.40
N ALA A 138 -18.67 4.55 -7.34
CA ALA A 138 -17.95 3.30 -7.10
C ALA A 138 -18.87 2.09 -7.19
N HIS A 139 -18.87 1.40 -8.32
CA HIS A 139 -19.73 0.23 -8.55
C HIS A 139 -19.30 -1.03 -7.76
N SER A 140 -18.21 -0.98 -6.98
CA SER A 140 -17.74 -2.07 -6.12
C SER A 140 -16.88 -1.57 -4.96
N TYR A 141 -16.67 -2.42 -3.96
CA TYR A 141 -15.75 -2.19 -2.84
C TYR A 141 -14.32 -1.87 -3.30
N GLN A 142 -13.80 -2.61 -4.30
CA GLN A 142 -12.49 -2.36 -4.88
C GLN A 142 -12.39 -0.94 -5.43
N VAL A 143 -13.38 -0.56 -6.26
CA VAL A 143 -13.42 0.77 -6.88
C VAL A 143 -13.51 1.84 -5.81
N ALA A 144 -14.33 1.69 -4.76
CA ALA A 144 -14.44 2.70 -3.69
C ALA A 144 -13.10 3.04 -3.02
N ILE A 145 -12.22 2.04 -2.86
CA ILE A 145 -10.90 2.21 -2.24
C ILE A 145 -9.88 2.80 -3.23
N PHE A 146 -9.77 2.19 -4.41
CA PHE A 146 -8.78 2.56 -5.41
C PHE A 146 -9.32 2.43 -6.83
N ARG A 147 -8.80 3.26 -7.75
CA ARG A 147 -9.19 3.17 -9.15
C ARG A 147 -8.43 2.04 -9.83
N VAL A 148 -9.14 1.01 -10.29
CA VAL A 148 -8.61 0.03 -11.24
C VAL A 148 -8.65 0.66 -12.63
N ARG A 149 -7.53 0.65 -13.36
CA ARG A 149 -7.53 0.98 -14.79
C ARG A 149 -7.85 -0.28 -15.59
N PHE A 150 -9.13 -0.55 -15.82
CA PHE A 150 -9.52 -1.41 -16.93
C PHE A 150 -9.62 -0.55 -18.18
N SER A 151 -8.68 -0.70 -19.10
CA SER A 151 -8.82 -0.15 -20.45
C SER A 151 -8.72 -1.30 -21.44
N VAL A 152 -9.87 -1.89 -21.78
CA VAL A 152 -10.04 -2.61 -23.05
C VAL A 152 -11.00 -1.76 -23.88
N THR A 153 -10.44 -0.94 -24.76
CA THR A 153 -11.19 -0.31 -25.84
C THR A 153 -10.66 -0.85 -27.15
N PHE A 154 -11.37 -1.83 -27.70
CA PHE A 154 -11.34 -2.06 -29.14
C PHE A 154 -12.00 -0.85 -29.80
N VAL A 155 -11.33 -0.25 -30.76
CA VAL A 155 -11.97 0.72 -31.67
C VAL A 155 -11.56 0.44 -33.09
N PHE A 156 -12.46 -0.24 -33.81
CA PHE A 156 -12.72 0.12 -35.18
C PHE A 156 -13.42 1.50 -35.16
N SER A 157 -12.77 2.48 -35.81
CA SER A 157 -13.30 3.80 -36.15
C SER A 157 -13.53 4.79 -34.99
N VAL A 158 -12.48 5.58 -34.72
CA VAL A 158 -12.48 6.93 -34.14
C VAL A 158 -13.46 7.20 -32.98
N ILE A 159 -13.24 6.53 -31.84
CA ILE A 159 -13.78 7.04 -30.57
C ILE A 159 -12.75 8.01 -29.98
N HIS A 160 -13.15 9.28 -29.86
CA HIS A 160 -12.51 10.21 -28.95
C HIS A 160 -12.44 9.58 -27.58
N PHE A 161 -11.23 9.27 -27.12
CA PHE A 161 -10.97 8.92 -25.74
C PHE A 161 -11.21 10.17 -24.87
N VAL A 162 -12.48 10.43 -24.58
CA VAL A 162 -12.84 11.36 -23.53
C VAL A 162 -12.66 10.59 -22.23
N CYS A 163 -11.48 10.72 -21.62
CA CYS A 163 -11.38 10.57 -20.16
C CYS A 163 -12.29 11.65 -19.57
N THR A 164 -13.57 11.34 -19.34
CA THR A 164 -14.38 12.17 -18.46
C THR A 164 -13.72 12.15 -17.08
N TYR A 165 -13.41 13.36 -16.63
CA TYR A 165 -12.51 13.69 -15.54
C TYR A 165 -13.35 13.90 -14.28
N SER A 166 -13.44 12.91 -13.37
CA SER A 166 -14.02 13.11 -12.02
C SER A 166 -13.74 12.00 -10.98
N ASP A 167 -13.42 10.77 -11.36
CA ASP A 167 -13.45 9.67 -10.36
C ASP A 167 -12.16 9.59 -9.54
N VAL A 168 -12.20 10.17 -8.34
CA VAL A 168 -11.14 10.12 -7.34
C VAL A 168 -11.60 9.24 -6.18
N GLN A 169 -11.01 8.06 -6.06
CA GLN A 169 -11.33 7.09 -5.02
C GLN A 169 -10.65 7.45 -3.69
N ALA A 170 -10.99 6.77 -2.59
CA ALA A 170 -10.56 7.16 -1.24
C ALA A 170 -9.04 7.41 -1.12
N ILE A 171 -8.19 6.47 -1.53
CA ILE A 171 -6.72 6.62 -1.42
C ILE A 171 -6.20 7.75 -2.33
N GLN A 172 -6.84 7.96 -3.48
CA GLN A 172 -6.47 9.03 -4.39
C GLN A 172 -6.88 10.40 -3.82
N SER A 173 -8.04 10.50 -3.18
CA SER A 173 -8.55 11.77 -2.63
C SER A 173 -7.69 12.23 -1.46
N PHE A 174 -7.30 11.32 -0.57
CA PHE A 174 -6.42 11.58 0.56
C PHE A 174 -5.10 12.24 0.15
N TRP A 175 -4.49 11.78 -0.93
CA TRP A 175 -3.22 12.34 -1.41
C TRP A 175 -3.40 13.59 -2.26
N ARG A 176 -4.46 13.66 -3.08
CA ARG A 176 -4.62 14.69 -4.14
C ARG A 176 -4.63 16.12 -3.59
N VAL A 177 -5.02 16.32 -2.34
CA VAL A 177 -5.10 17.64 -1.69
C VAL A 177 -3.81 18.45 -1.80
N ILE A 178 -2.64 17.80 -1.78
CA ILE A 178 -1.32 18.47 -1.90
C ILE A 178 -1.05 19.04 -3.29
N HIS A 179 -1.79 18.64 -4.32
CA HIS A 179 -1.62 19.20 -5.66
C HIS A 179 -2.17 20.62 -5.77
N TYR A 180 -3.07 21.01 -4.86
CA TYR A 180 -3.71 22.34 -4.87
C TYR A 180 -3.37 23.15 -3.62
N ASN A 181 -3.01 22.49 -2.52
CA ASN A 181 -2.53 23.12 -1.29
C ASN A 181 -1.00 23.07 -1.19
N ASN A 182 -0.41 24.01 -0.45
CA ASN A 182 1.03 24.01 -0.18
C ASN A 182 1.31 23.78 1.31
N ILE A 183 2.54 23.35 1.60
CA ILE A 183 3.08 23.22 2.96
C ILE A 183 4.50 23.80 3.02
N ASN A 184 4.95 24.10 4.25
CA ASN A 184 6.24 24.75 4.50
C ASN A 184 7.41 23.85 4.09
N GLU A 185 8.46 24.41 3.49
CA GLU A 185 9.61 23.66 2.96
C GLU A 185 10.43 22.89 4.02
N LYS A 186 10.19 23.14 5.32
CA LYS A 186 10.81 22.40 6.43
C LYS A 186 10.07 21.09 6.79
N MET A 187 8.91 20.86 6.16
CA MET A 187 8.02 19.72 6.43
C MET A 187 7.59 19.61 7.89
N MET A 188 7.50 20.75 8.59
CA MET A 188 6.99 20.81 9.95
C MET A 188 5.47 20.73 9.97
N PHE A 189 4.92 19.86 10.82
CA PHE A 189 3.50 19.81 11.09
C PHE A 189 3.15 20.82 12.19
N THR A 190 2.72 22.01 11.77
CA THR A 190 2.46 23.13 12.68
C THR A 190 1.02 23.13 13.20
N ASP A 191 0.77 23.91 14.25
CA ASP A 191 -0.60 24.18 14.74
C ASP A 191 -1.51 24.71 13.63
N ALA A 192 -1.00 25.60 12.77
CA ALA A 192 -1.78 26.11 11.65
C ALA A 192 -2.16 25.01 10.63
N LEU A 193 -1.31 24.00 10.46
CA LEU A 193 -1.59 22.87 9.57
C LEU A 193 -2.52 21.84 10.24
N SER A 194 -2.48 21.68 11.56
CA SER A 194 -3.37 20.75 12.27
C SER A 194 -4.85 21.17 12.18
N GLN A 195 -5.12 22.47 12.00
CA GLN A 195 -6.48 22.99 11.78
C GLN A 195 -7.00 22.81 10.34
N ARG A 196 -6.16 22.29 9.43
CA ARG A 196 -6.51 22.09 8.01
C ARG A 196 -6.98 20.66 7.79
N THR A 197 -8.28 20.42 8.02
CA THR A 197 -8.89 19.10 7.88
C THR A 197 -8.68 18.46 6.51
N ASP A 198 -8.60 19.27 5.45
CA ASP A 198 -8.28 18.84 4.10
C ASP A 198 -6.85 18.29 3.96
N MET A 199 -5.90 18.82 4.73
CA MET A 199 -4.48 18.45 4.65
C MET A 199 -4.10 17.26 5.52
N LEU A 200 -4.85 17.00 6.60
CA LEU A 200 -4.58 15.91 7.54
C LEU A 200 -4.45 14.55 6.85
N GLN A 201 -5.22 14.36 5.78
CA GLN A 201 -5.23 13.10 5.04
C GLN A 201 -3.92 12.86 4.28
N PHE A 202 -3.41 13.91 3.63
CA PHE A 202 -2.14 13.85 2.93
C PHE A 202 -0.99 13.66 3.91
N THR A 203 -0.96 14.44 4.99
CA THR A 203 0.15 14.40 5.96
C THR A 203 0.24 13.05 6.66
N GLN A 204 -0.90 12.41 6.94
CA GLN A 204 -0.91 11.05 7.48
C GLN A 204 -0.33 10.02 6.49
N MET A 205 -0.68 10.08 5.20
CA MET A 205 -0.10 9.18 4.20
C MET A 205 1.40 9.44 4.00
N ALA A 206 1.83 10.70 4.12
CA ALA A 206 3.21 11.15 3.94
C ALA A 206 4.10 10.93 5.18
N TRP A 207 3.50 10.58 6.33
CA TRP A 207 4.20 10.55 7.61
C TRP A 207 5.33 9.50 7.63
N ALA A 208 6.57 9.95 7.79
CA ALA A 208 7.76 9.13 7.60
C ALA A 208 7.81 7.92 8.54
N SER A 209 7.47 8.11 9.82
CA SER A 209 7.59 7.06 10.84
C SER A 209 6.47 6.02 10.80
N THR A 210 5.34 6.29 10.13
CA THR A 210 4.30 5.29 9.92
C THR A 210 4.87 4.13 9.11
N THR A 211 4.67 2.90 9.58
CA THR A 211 5.16 1.66 8.95
C THR A 211 4.04 0.71 8.56
N HIS A 212 2.82 0.91 9.06
CA HIS A 212 1.69 0.02 8.79
C HIS A 212 0.43 0.79 8.39
N VAL A 213 -0.34 0.18 7.49
CA VAL A 213 -1.67 0.64 7.09
C VAL A 213 -2.64 -0.55 7.04
N GLY A 214 -3.89 -0.32 7.43
CA GLY A 214 -4.99 -1.25 7.20
C GLY A 214 -6.26 -0.46 6.97
N CYS A 215 -7.11 -0.90 6.04
CA CYS A 215 -8.34 -0.17 5.72
C CYS A 215 -9.57 -1.04 5.92
N GLY A 216 -10.72 -0.41 6.09
CA GLY A 216 -12.04 -1.03 6.19
C GLY A 216 -13.01 -0.29 5.28
N VAL A 217 -13.99 -1.01 4.75
CA VAL A 217 -14.99 -0.45 3.85
C VAL A 217 -16.37 -1.03 4.09
N LYS A 218 -17.40 -0.18 4.08
CA LYS A 218 -18.80 -0.61 4.23
C LYS A 218 -19.71 0.20 3.31
N LEU A 219 -20.60 -0.47 2.58
CA LEU A 219 -21.71 0.20 1.90
C LEU A 219 -22.79 0.57 2.94
N CYS A 220 -23.04 1.86 3.07
CA CYS A 220 -23.95 2.50 4.03
C CYS A 220 -24.88 3.46 3.29
N ASN A 221 -26.17 3.16 3.22
CA ASN A 221 -27.19 4.06 2.66
C ASN A 221 -26.83 4.62 1.26
N GLY A 222 -26.31 3.77 0.36
CA GLY A 222 -25.91 4.18 -0.99
C GLY A 222 -24.54 4.88 -1.09
N ASN A 223 -23.75 4.88 -0.01
CA ASN A 223 -22.37 5.39 -0.02
C ASN A 223 -21.42 4.37 0.59
N TYR A 224 -20.24 4.20 0.00
CA TYR A 224 -19.14 3.47 0.62
C TYR A 224 -18.45 4.37 1.64
N VAL A 225 -18.45 3.95 2.89
CA VAL A 225 -17.61 4.50 3.95
C VAL A 225 -16.28 3.77 3.92
N VAL A 226 -15.19 4.49 3.65
CA VAL A 226 -13.82 3.97 3.62
C VAL A 226 -13.02 4.59 4.76
N VAL A 227 -12.41 3.74 5.59
CA VAL A 227 -11.57 4.13 6.73
C VAL A 227 -10.21 3.48 6.53
N CYS A 228 -9.12 4.22 6.65
CA CYS A 228 -7.77 3.65 6.72
C CYS A 228 -7.11 4.06 8.03
N ARG A 229 -6.58 3.08 8.77
CA ARG A 229 -5.80 3.25 10.00
C ARG A 229 -4.32 3.16 9.70
N TYR A 230 -3.53 3.87 10.50
CA TYR A 230 -2.08 3.99 10.32
C TYR A 230 -1.36 3.79 11.65
N ASN A 231 -0.27 3.02 11.66
CA ASN A 231 0.53 2.82 12.86
C ASN A 231 2.04 2.91 12.59
N PRO A 232 2.81 3.64 13.42
CA PRO A 232 2.34 4.69 14.33
C PRO A 232 1.48 5.75 13.63
N GLY A 233 0.56 6.35 14.36
CA GLY A 233 -0.19 7.51 13.87
C GLY A 233 0.73 8.70 13.56
N GLY A 234 0.31 9.53 12.61
CA GLY A 234 1.00 10.75 12.25
C GLY A 234 0.26 11.99 12.74
N ASN A 235 0.54 13.13 12.09
CA ASN A 235 -0.11 14.42 12.37
C ASN A 235 0.13 14.93 13.80
N THR A 236 1.28 14.62 14.38
CA THR A 236 1.69 15.16 15.68
C THR A 236 2.17 16.59 15.52
N VAL A 237 1.52 17.51 16.23
CA VAL A 237 1.90 18.93 16.26
C VAL A 237 3.35 19.08 16.74
N ASN A 238 4.09 19.95 16.07
CA ASN A 238 5.51 20.24 16.31
C ASN A 238 6.47 19.09 15.98
N GLU A 239 6.01 18.09 15.24
CA GLU A 239 6.88 17.09 14.62
C GLU A 239 7.04 17.33 13.11
N LYS A 240 8.06 16.72 12.52
CA LYS A 240 8.23 16.74 11.06
C LYS A 240 7.42 15.61 10.44
N ILE A 241 6.73 15.91 9.35
CA ILE A 241 6.09 14.91 8.49
C ILE A 241 7.15 13.93 7.98
N TYR A 242 8.31 14.45 7.59
CA TYR A 242 9.52 13.67 7.27
C TYR A 242 10.77 14.56 7.35
N ASN A 243 11.95 13.94 7.45
CA ASN A 243 13.21 14.66 7.41
C ASN A 243 13.58 15.00 5.97
N VAL A 244 13.75 16.29 5.70
CA VAL A 244 14.23 16.78 4.41
C VAL A 244 15.68 16.33 4.17
N GLY A 245 15.93 15.68 3.04
CA GLY A 245 17.26 15.24 2.63
C GLY A 245 17.21 14.29 1.43
N PRO A 246 18.38 13.85 0.91
CA PRO A 246 18.42 12.86 -0.15
C PRO A 246 17.68 11.58 0.25
N LYS A 247 16.95 10.97 -0.70
CA LYS A 247 16.22 9.72 -0.45
C LYS A 247 17.14 8.68 0.19
N CYS A 248 16.65 8.01 1.22
CA CYS A 248 17.38 7.03 2.00
C CYS A 248 18.63 7.50 2.77
N SER A 249 18.95 8.79 2.84
CA SER A 249 20.15 9.24 3.55
C SER A 249 20.06 9.10 5.08
N GLN A 250 18.90 8.74 5.61
CA GLN A 250 18.65 8.50 7.04
C GLN A 250 17.88 7.19 7.28
N CYS A 251 17.97 6.24 6.34
CA CYS A 251 17.47 4.89 6.56
C CYS A 251 18.57 3.99 7.13
N VAL A 252 18.16 2.92 7.82
CA VAL A 252 19.04 1.78 8.08
C VAL A 252 19.33 1.05 6.77
N SER A 253 18.27 0.68 6.04
CA SER A 253 18.36 0.11 4.71
C SER A 253 17.36 0.77 3.76
N CYS A 254 17.73 0.80 2.48
CA CYS A 254 16.92 1.39 1.41
C CYS A 254 16.35 0.28 0.55
N THR A 255 15.05 0.32 0.29
CA THR A 255 14.37 -0.71 -0.50
C THR A 255 15.05 -0.92 -1.86
N THR A 256 15.26 -2.18 -2.22
CA THR A 256 15.76 -2.58 -3.55
C THR A 256 14.62 -2.77 -4.56
N SER A 257 13.37 -2.67 -4.10
CA SER A 257 12.18 -2.74 -4.96
C SER A 257 12.22 -1.64 -6.01
N TYR A 258 12.16 -2.04 -7.29
CA TYR A 258 12.10 -1.10 -8.40
C TYR A 258 10.85 -0.19 -8.32
N LEU A 259 9.76 -0.68 -7.73
CA LEU A 259 8.49 0.03 -7.65
C LEU A 259 8.48 1.09 -6.53
N TYR A 260 9.29 0.91 -5.47
CA TYR A 260 9.24 1.72 -4.25
C TYR A 260 10.53 2.47 -3.94
N GLN A 261 11.36 2.76 -4.94
CA GLN A 261 12.67 3.38 -4.77
C GLN A 261 12.69 4.55 -3.78
N GLY A 262 13.65 4.53 -2.85
CA GLY A 262 13.85 5.64 -1.90
C GLY A 262 13.09 5.50 -0.57
N LEU A 263 12.40 4.38 -0.34
CA LEU A 263 11.80 4.07 0.97
C LEU A 263 12.77 3.33 1.87
N CYS A 264 12.68 3.61 3.18
CA CYS A 264 13.40 2.87 4.20
C CYS A 264 12.74 1.53 4.46
N THR A 265 13.55 0.49 4.66
CA THR A 265 13.11 -0.81 5.13
C THR A 265 13.83 -1.13 6.44
N GLU A 266 13.17 -1.90 7.30
CA GLU A 266 13.83 -2.49 8.46
C GLU A 266 14.76 -3.61 7.97
N ASP A 267 15.94 -3.73 8.58
CA ASP A 267 16.83 -4.86 8.32
C ASP A 267 16.21 -6.11 8.92
N TYR A 268 15.81 -7.07 8.09
CA TYR A 268 15.69 -8.45 8.53
C TYR A 268 17.10 -8.98 8.79
N ILE A 269 17.63 -8.74 9.98
CA ILE A 269 18.79 -9.50 10.45
C ILE A 269 18.31 -10.94 10.57
N TYR A 270 18.69 -11.78 9.62
CA TYR A 270 18.56 -13.22 9.75
C TYR A 270 19.36 -13.65 10.98
N VAL A 271 18.68 -13.95 12.07
CA VAL A 271 19.28 -14.62 13.23
C VAL A 271 19.17 -16.12 12.93
N PRO A 272 20.26 -16.80 12.51
CA PRO A 272 20.22 -18.25 12.36
C PRO A 272 19.85 -18.87 13.71
N THR A 273 18.78 -19.66 13.73
CA THR A 273 18.46 -20.53 14.86
C THR A 273 19.52 -21.63 14.91
N ASN A 274 20.32 -21.66 15.97
CA ASN A 274 21.23 -22.77 16.30
C ASN A 274 20.45 -23.99 16.81
#